data_AF-A0A9E7ETB5-F1
#
_entry.id   AF-A0A9E7ETB5-F1
#
_cell.length_a   1.000
_cell.length_b   1.000
_cell.length_c   1.000
_cell.angle_alpha   90.00
_cell.angle_beta   90.00
_cell.angle_gamma   90.00
#
_symmetry.space_group_name_H-M   'P 1'
#
loop_
_entity.id
_entity.type
_entity.pdbx_description
1 polymer ?
#
loop_
_entity_poly.entity_id
_entity_poly.type
_entity_poly.pdbx_seq_one_letter_code
_entity_poly.pdbx_strand_id
1 'polypeptide(L)'
;MGLMKRLVRTQLLVCKEGMVIGLMPRCDLSCLVSFAMPSSVVDGAVIREVVLLLLAIAVVVEGNGRGDGYCNHKRGPTPRPHSVTITEFGAVGDGVTSNTLAFQNAVFYLRSFADKGGAQLYVPKGRWLTGSFNLTSHLTLFLDKDAVIIGSQDASHWPIVEPLPSYGQGIDLPGDNGTIDGQGSVWWEWFHSHTLNYSRPHLLELVSSSDIVISNLSFLNPPAWSIHPVYSSNVEIQNIKIHCSSGSSYTNGIVPDSCSKFCIQDCSISVGHDAIALKSGWDNYGISFNRPSSNIHINNVRLQTSLGSALAFGSEMSGGISDIQVGQLYIHDSFTGIKFKTTRGRGGYIEDIIISDVEMENVHEAFQITGHCGAHPGDQYDPDALPMIKQITIKDVVGTNISIAGSLSGMDHGPFSAICLANISLSVTSGASNSWICSNVSGFSESVVPQPCSDLSSNSSLSCFSLESFNALVDFQ
;
A
#
# COMPACT_ATOMS: atom_id res chain seq x y z
N MET A 1 7.20 -29.33 -5.19
CA MET A 1 8.46 -29.87 -4.64
C MET A 1 8.89 -28.92 -3.53
N GLY A 2 8.71 -29.31 -2.27
CA GLY A 2 8.81 -28.38 -1.14
C GLY A 2 10.25 -28.18 -0.63
N LEU A 3 10.76 -26.95 -0.73
CA LEU A 3 11.83 -26.47 0.14
C LEU A 3 11.32 -25.28 0.95
N MET A 4 10.71 -25.56 2.10
CA MET A 4 10.65 -24.60 3.20
C MET A 4 12.04 -24.43 3.82
N LYS A 5 12.95 -23.79 3.08
CA LYS A 5 14.07 -23.08 3.70
C LYS A 5 13.45 -21.99 4.58
N ARG A 6 13.92 -21.88 5.83
CA ARG A 6 13.32 -20.99 6.85
C ARG A 6 13.11 -19.59 6.29
N LEU A 7 11.95 -18.98 6.58
CA LEU A 7 11.67 -17.57 6.30
C LEU A 7 12.70 -16.71 7.03
N VAL A 8 13.74 -16.32 6.30
CA VAL A 8 14.92 -15.63 6.79
C VAL A 8 15.12 -14.44 5.89
N ARG A 9 14.92 -13.27 6.48
CA ARG A 9 14.77 -12.02 5.75
C ARG A 9 16.11 -11.32 5.61
N THR A 10 16.18 -10.50 4.58
CA THR A 10 17.28 -9.60 4.25
C THR A 10 16.66 -8.28 3.81
N GLN A 11 17.32 -7.15 4.04
CA GLN A 11 16.75 -5.81 3.81
C GLN A 11 17.86 -4.81 3.49
N LEU A 12 17.59 -3.79 2.68
CA LEU A 12 18.56 -2.68 2.49
C LEU A 12 18.47 -1.68 3.66
N LEU A 13 17.25 -1.45 4.14
CA LEU A 13 16.89 -0.39 5.09
C LEU A 13 15.94 -0.99 6.15
N VAL A 14 16.48 -1.20 7.37
CA VAL A 14 15.83 -1.80 8.56
C VAL A 14 15.61 -0.72 9.62
N CYS A 15 14.68 -0.85 10.58
CA CYS A 15 14.31 0.28 11.43
C CYS A 15 13.69 -0.11 12.83
N LYS A 16 13.23 0.86 13.68
CA LYS A 16 12.13 0.83 14.74
C LYS A 16 11.64 2.25 15.23
N GLU A 17 10.38 2.66 14.93
CA GLU A 17 9.56 3.87 15.26
C GLU A 17 9.85 5.31 14.66
N GLY A 18 9.11 5.81 13.62
CA GLY A 18 8.69 7.23 13.33
C GLY A 18 9.61 8.29 12.63
N MET A 19 9.22 8.90 11.47
CA MET A 19 10.00 9.87 10.64
C MET A 19 9.32 10.48 9.33
N VAL A 20 9.72 11.71 8.89
CA VAL A 20 9.10 12.50 7.77
C VAL A 20 10.12 13.29 6.88
N ILE A 21 9.91 13.45 5.56
CA ILE A 21 10.62 14.31 4.53
C ILE A 21 9.66 14.70 3.38
N GLY A 22 9.96 15.85 2.79
CA GLY A 22 9.70 16.35 1.43
C GLY A 22 10.56 17.61 1.30
N LEU A 23 10.02 18.70 0.75
CA LEU A 23 10.64 20.03 0.88
C LEU A 23 9.80 20.97 1.75
N MET A 24 10.46 21.86 2.52
CA MET A 24 9.79 22.95 3.22
C MET A 24 9.65 24.15 2.27
N PRO A 25 8.46 24.77 2.12
CA PRO A 25 8.37 26.10 1.53
C PRO A 25 9.12 27.11 2.41
N ARG A 26 9.71 28.15 1.81
CA ARG A 26 10.36 29.23 2.56
C ARG A 26 9.32 29.96 3.42
N CYS A 27 9.42 29.87 4.74
CA CYS A 27 8.67 30.74 5.64
C CYS A 27 9.34 32.11 5.73
N ASP A 28 8.62 33.13 5.28
CA ASP A 28 9.05 34.53 5.38
C ASP A 28 8.82 35.12 6.78
N LEU A 29 9.48 36.24 7.08
CA LEU A 29 9.57 36.77 8.44
C LEU A 29 8.43 37.75 8.78
N SER A 30 7.35 37.28 9.42
CA SER A 30 6.36 38.18 10.05
C SER A 30 5.60 37.54 11.22
N CYS A 31 5.74 38.08 12.43
CA CYS A 31 4.98 37.67 13.62
C CYS A 31 4.56 38.89 14.46
N LEU A 32 3.35 39.41 14.20
CA LEU A 32 2.66 40.57 14.78
C LEU A 32 1.16 40.34 14.48
N VAL A 33 0.16 40.58 15.34
CA VAL A 33 0.08 41.13 16.71
C VAL A 33 -0.98 40.34 17.50
N SER A 34 -0.78 40.11 18.80
CA SER A 34 -1.87 39.67 19.70
C SER A 34 -2.70 40.87 20.18
N PHE A 35 -4.02 40.83 19.98
CA PHE A 35 -4.96 41.71 20.69
C PHE A 35 -6.07 40.91 21.35
N ALA A 36 -6.32 41.22 22.62
CA ALA A 36 -7.46 40.72 23.38
C ALA A 36 -8.11 41.89 24.11
N MET A 37 -9.44 41.97 24.08
CA MET A 37 -10.27 42.78 24.97
C MET A 37 -11.63 42.06 25.18
N PRO A 38 -12.30 42.20 26.34
CA PRO A 38 -13.48 41.42 26.68
C PRO A 38 -14.79 42.22 26.54
N SER A 39 -15.94 41.55 26.63
CA SER A 39 -16.90 41.75 27.74
C SER A 39 -18.18 40.92 27.58
N SER A 40 -18.93 40.82 28.68
CA SER A 40 -20.23 40.13 28.81
C SER A 40 -21.40 40.86 28.16
N VAL A 41 -22.39 40.11 27.68
CA VAL A 41 -23.77 40.06 28.24
C VAL A 41 -24.54 38.93 27.53
N VAL A 42 -25.42 38.22 28.23
CA VAL A 42 -26.33 37.21 27.66
C VAL A 42 -27.75 37.77 27.68
N ASP A 43 -28.41 37.78 26.52
CA ASP A 43 -29.77 38.30 26.35
C ASP A 43 -30.64 37.28 25.56
N GLY A 44 -31.97 37.37 25.67
CA GLY A 44 -32.92 36.34 25.26
C GLY A 44 -32.90 35.94 23.78
N ALA A 45 -32.32 36.78 22.90
CA ALA A 45 -32.04 36.42 21.52
C ALA A 45 -31.16 35.17 21.38
N VAL A 46 -30.23 34.95 22.33
CA VAL A 46 -29.30 33.83 22.35
C VAL A 46 -30.02 32.47 22.35
N ILE A 47 -31.22 32.35 22.93
CA ILE A 47 -31.95 31.06 22.90
C ILE A 47 -32.44 30.75 21.48
N ARG A 48 -32.88 31.76 20.71
CA ARG A 48 -33.34 31.55 19.33
C ARG A 48 -32.16 31.32 18.37
N GLU A 49 -31.07 32.06 18.56
CA GLU A 49 -29.80 31.81 17.87
C GLU A 49 -29.24 30.42 18.21
N VAL A 50 -29.24 29.99 19.47
CA VAL A 50 -28.77 28.65 19.87
C VAL A 50 -29.68 27.54 19.36
N VAL A 51 -31.00 27.74 19.26
CA VAL A 51 -31.88 26.73 18.60
C VAL A 51 -31.63 26.68 17.09
N LEU A 52 -31.41 27.81 16.43
CA LEU A 52 -31.00 27.83 15.01
C LEU A 52 -29.60 27.24 14.81
N LEU A 53 -28.67 27.46 15.74
CA LEU A 53 -27.33 26.90 15.73
C LEU A 53 -27.34 25.40 16.02
N LEU A 54 -28.22 24.91 16.91
CA LEU A 54 -28.42 23.49 17.18
C LEU A 54 -29.11 22.77 16.01
N LEU A 55 -30.04 23.44 15.30
CA LEU A 55 -30.60 22.94 14.04
C LEU A 55 -29.56 22.95 12.91
N ALA A 56 -28.72 23.98 12.81
CA ALA A 56 -27.59 24.01 11.87
C ALA A 56 -26.55 22.92 12.22
N ILE A 57 -26.27 22.68 13.50
CA ILE A 57 -25.42 21.58 13.97
C ILE A 57 -26.07 20.23 13.67
N ALA A 58 -27.39 20.07 13.80
CA ALA A 58 -28.09 18.84 13.40
C ALA A 58 -27.95 18.58 11.89
N VAL A 59 -28.16 19.60 11.05
CA VAL A 59 -27.94 19.52 9.59
C VAL A 59 -26.46 19.25 9.25
N VAL A 60 -25.50 19.76 10.04
CA VAL A 60 -24.08 19.44 9.90
C VAL A 60 -23.75 18.02 10.40
N VAL A 61 -24.52 17.45 11.32
CA VAL A 61 -24.39 16.06 11.79
C VAL A 61 -24.99 15.06 10.79
N GLU A 62 -26.06 15.42 10.08
CA GLU A 62 -26.49 14.70 8.86
C GLU A 62 -25.53 14.97 7.67
N GLY A 63 -24.65 15.96 7.79
CA GLY A 63 -23.48 16.19 6.95
C GLY A 63 -22.27 15.28 7.24
N ASN A 64 -22.42 14.20 8.03
CA ASN A 64 -21.36 13.23 8.30
C ASN A 64 -21.12 12.27 7.11
N GLY A 65 -20.86 12.84 5.94
CA GLY A 65 -20.36 12.11 4.77
C GLY A 65 -19.09 11.35 5.12
N ARG A 66 -18.90 10.15 4.55
CA ARG A 66 -17.67 9.37 4.72
C ARG A 66 -16.49 10.25 4.34
N GLY A 67 -15.70 10.62 5.36
CA GLY A 67 -14.92 11.85 5.31
C GLY A 67 -13.94 11.91 4.14
N ASP A 68 -13.80 13.12 3.60
CA ASP A 68 -12.69 13.59 2.75
C ASP A 68 -11.42 12.76 3.00
N GLY A 69 -11.12 11.87 2.05
CA GLY A 69 -10.33 10.68 2.30
C GLY A 69 -8.94 10.93 2.87
N TYR A 70 -8.35 9.93 3.54
CA TYR A 70 -7.13 10.11 4.35
C TYR A 70 -5.94 10.79 3.62
N CYS A 71 -5.87 10.66 2.29
CA CYS A 71 -4.89 11.34 1.44
C CYS A 71 -5.02 12.88 1.36
N ASN A 72 -6.17 13.47 1.70
CA ASN A 72 -6.42 14.90 1.58
C ASN A 72 -5.56 15.76 2.53
N HIS A 73 -5.01 15.16 3.59
CA HIS A 73 -4.05 15.81 4.48
C HIS A 73 -2.60 15.60 4.03
N LYS A 74 -2.24 16.08 2.83
CA LYS A 74 -0.87 15.96 2.29
C LYS A 74 0.19 16.48 3.27
N ARG A 75 1.00 15.60 3.87
CA ARG A 75 2.03 16.01 4.82
C ARG A 75 3.35 16.26 4.13
N GLY A 76 3.62 17.55 3.92
CA GLY A 76 4.99 18.02 3.77
C GLY A 76 5.85 17.70 5.00
N PRO A 77 7.19 17.83 4.89
CA PRO A 77 8.10 17.58 5.99
C PRO A 77 7.84 18.49 7.18
N THR A 78 8.16 17.97 8.37
CA THR A 78 8.67 18.77 9.47
C THR A 78 10.21 18.75 9.40
N PRO A 79 10.89 19.83 8.97
CA PRO A 79 12.34 19.86 8.93
C PRO A 79 12.93 19.69 10.32
N ARG A 80 14.05 18.98 10.38
CA ARG A 80 14.70 18.66 11.65
C ARG A 80 15.59 19.81 12.12
N PRO A 81 15.64 20.09 13.44
CA PRO A 81 16.47 21.16 13.99
C PRO A 81 17.98 20.87 13.92
N HIS A 82 18.38 19.64 13.54
CA HIS A 82 19.76 19.25 13.31
C HIS A 82 19.89 18.50 11.98
N SER A 83 21.00 18.69 11.26
CA SER A 83 21.32 17.94 10.05
C SER A 83 22.83 17.79 9.89
N VAL A 84 23.25 16.68 9.26
CA VAL A 84 24.62 16.35 8.86
C VAL A 84 24.59 15.72 7.47
N THR A 85 25.70 15.79 6.73
CA THR A 85 25.87 15.07 5.47
C THR A 85 26.60 13.73 5.67
N ILE A 86 26.22 12.71 4.89
CA ILE A 86 26.84 11.37 4.92
C ILE A 86 28.37 11.40 4.69
N THR A 87 28.90 12.42 4.00
CA THR A 87 30.34 12.59 3.78
C THR A 87 31.12 12.99 5.04
N GLU A 88 30.47 13.55 6.07
CA GLU A 88 31.09 13.78 7.39
C GLU A 88 31.51 12.47 8.07
N PHE A 89 30.87 11.35 7.70
CA PHE A 89 31.12 10.01 8.22
C PHE A 89 32.07 9.19 7.34
N GLY A 90 32.79 9.85 6.41
CA GLY A 90 33.80 9.23 5.54
C GLY A 90 33.24 8.53 4.29
N ALA A 91 31.98 8.79 3.93
CA ALA A 91 31.36 8.21 2.74
C ALA A 91 31.95 8.78 1.43
N VAL A 92 32.01 7.93 0.40
CA VAL A 92 32.50 8.26 -0.95
C VAL A 92 31.43 7.90 -1.98
N GLY A 93 31.00 8.90 -2.76
CA GLY A 93 29.91 8.81 -3.73
C GLY A 93 30.32 8.30 -5.13
N ASP A 94 31.29 7.37 -5.20
CA ASP A 94 31.87 6.85 -6.46
C ASP A 94 31.10 5.67 -7.08
N GLY A 95 30.21 5.02 -6.33
CA GLY A 95 29.48 3.82 -6.72
C GLY A 95 30.25 2.51 -6.56
N VAL A 96 31.42 2.53 -5.90
CA VAL A 96 32.34 1.38 -5.75
C VAL A 96 32.78 1.20 -4.30
N THR A 97 32.98 2.29 -3.56
CA THR A 97 33.32 2.27 -2.14
C THR A 97 32.10 1.83 -1.30
N SER A 98 32.31 0.91 -0.36
CA SER A 98 31.25 0.44 0.55
C SER A 98 31.00 1.47 1.65
N ASN A 99 29.88 2.17 1.56
CA ASN A 99 29.45 3.24 2.47
C ASN A 99 28.70 2.71 3.71
N THR A 100 28.54 1.39 3.84
CA THR A 100 27.75 0.73 4.88
C THR A 100 28.09 1.19 6.30
N LEU A 101 29.39 1.29 6.62
CA LEU A 101 29.86 1.75 7.93
C LEU A 101 29.63 3.26 8.14
N ALA A 102 29.72 4.08 7.08
CA ALA A 102 29.44 5.51 7.16
C ALA A 102 27.94 5.75 7.45
N PHE A 103 27.04 5.02 6.79
CA PHE A 103 25.60 5.08 7.07
C PHE A 103 25.28 4.61 8.51
N GLN A 104 25.86 3.50 8.96
CA GLN A 104 25.67 3.00 10.33
C GLN A 104 26.17 4.00 11.38
N ASN A 105 27.34 4.61 11.19
CA ASN A 105 27.89 5.64 12.07
C ASN A 105 27.03 6.92 12.08
N ALA A 106 26.55 7.35 10.91
CA ALA A 106 25.69 8.52 10.77
C ALA A 106 24.37 8.35 11.52
N VAL A 107 23.68 7.22 11.35
CA VAL A 107 22.44 6.94 12.09
C VAL A 107 22.70 6.80 13.59
N PHE A 108 23.78 6.14 14.00
CA PHE A 108 24.14 5.99 15.41
C PHE A 108 24.36 7.36 16.09
N TYR A 109 25.04 8.29 15.40
CA TYR A 109 25.19 9.67 15.87
C TYR A 109 23.86 10.42 15.95
N LEU A 110 23.05 10.36 14.88
CA LEU A 110 21.80 11.11 14.77
C LEU A 110 20.71 10.65 15.75
N ARG A 111 20.78 9.39 16.23
CA ARG A 111 19.93 8.89 17.33
C ARG A 111 19.99 9.76 18.58
N SER A 112 21.11 10.44 18.83
CA SER A 112 21.28 11.34 19.99
C SER A 112 20.46 12.64 19.91
N PHE A 113 19.66 12.82 18.84
CA PHE A 113 18.77 13.97 18.62
C PHE A 113 17.27 13.60 18.60
N ALA A 114 16.92 12.33 18.84
CA ALA A 114 15.52 11.87 18.88
C ALA A 114 14.65 12.75 19.80
N ASP A 115 15.03 12.88 21.07
CA ASP A 115 14.33 13.69 22.09
C ASP A 115 14.45 15.21 21.87
N LYS A 116 15.12 15.65 20.79
CA LYS A 116 15.39 17.06 20.47
C LYS A 116 14.63 17.52 19.21
N GLY A 117 13.61 16.77 18.79
CA GLY A 117 12.84 17.01 17.56
C GLY A 117 13.32 16.24 16.33
N GLY A 118 14.35 15.40 16.49
CA GLY A 118 14.92 14.58 15.42
C GLY A 118 16.10 15.22 14.68
N ALA A 119 16.63 14.51 13.69
CA ALA A 119 17.76 14.98 12.88
C ALA A 119 17.74 14.45 11.43
N GLN A 120 18.36 15.20 10.51
CA GLN A 120 18.39 14.90 9.08
C GLN A 120 19.75 14.39 8.61
N LEU A 121 19.79 13.19 8.03
CA LEU A 121 20.95 12.67 7.30
C LEU A 121 20.82 13.05 5.82
N TYR A 122 21.62 13.99 5.36
CA TYR A 122 21.64 14.45 3.98
C TYR A 122 22.63 13.64 3.12
N VAL A 123 22.12 13.02 2.06
CA VAL A 123 22.85 12.24 1.06
C VAL A 123 22.91 13.06 -0.23
N PRO A 124 24.04 13.73 -0.54
CA PRO A 124 24.17 14.58 -1.71
C PRO A 124 24.22 13.76 -3.00
N LYS A 125 24.10 14.46 -4.14
CA LYS A 125 24.43 13.93 -5.47
C LYS A 125 25.69 13.05 -5.48
N GLY A 126 25.56 11.81 -5.95
CA GLY A 126 26.61 10.79 -5.91
C GLY A 126 26.05 9.38 -6.01
N ARG A 127 26.93 8.38 -6.09
CA ARG A 127 26.58 6.95 -6.14
C ARG A 127 27.09 6.27 -4.86
N TRP A 128 26.18 5.80 -4.01
CA TRP A 128 26.47 5.37 -2.65
C TRP A 128 26.23 3.87 -2.51
N LEU A 129 27.24 3.06 -2.86
CA LEU A 129 27.17 1.60 -2.71
C LEU A 129 27.16 1.22 -1.22
N THR A 130 26.23 0.36 -0.81
CA THR A 130 26.07 -0.07 0.57
C THR A 130 25.47 -1.47 0.70
N GLY A 131 25.81 -2.16 1.78
CA GLY A 131 25.00 -3.26 2.33
C GLY A 131 23.81 -2.72 3.12
N SER A 132 23.16 -3.59 3.88
CA SER A 132 22.08 -3.18 4.78
C SER A 132 22.53 -2.15 5.81
N PHE A 133 21.67 -1.18 6.13
CA PHE A 133 21.83 -0.40 7.36
C PHE A 133 20.48 -0.13 8.04
N ASN A 134 20.55 0.13 9.34
CA ASN A 134 19.38 0.41 10.15
C ASN A 134 19.19 1.93 10.31
N LEU A 135 17.94 2.40 10.37
CA LEU A 135 17.56 3.77 10.69
C LEU A 135 17.15 3.90 12.17
N THR A 136 16.85 5.12 12.62
CA THR A 136 16.47 5.42 14.01
C THR A 136 15.35 6.45 14.12
N SER A 137 14.69 6.50 15.28
CA SER A 137 13.50 7.32 15.51
C SER A 137 13.75 8.81 15.35
N HIS A 138 12.77 9.50 14.78
CA HIS A 138 12.81 10.92 14.42
C HIS A 138 13.98 11.31 13.48
N LEU A 139 14.54 10.35 12.72
CA LEU A 139 15.45 10.64 11.62
C LEU A 139 14.71 11.34 10.46
N THR A 140 15.46 11.71 9.42
CA THR A 140 15.05 12.30 8.14
C THR A 140 16.19 12.00 7.14
N LEU A 141 16.18 10.87 6.42
CA LEU A 141 17.20 10.47 5.42
C LEU A 141 16.94 11.15 4.07
N PHE A 142 17.46 12.37 3.89
CA PHE A 142 17.21 13.17 2.70
C PHE A 142 18.15 12.75 1.57
N LEU A 143 17.62 12.13 0.50
CA LEU A 143 18.35 11.93 -0.74
C LEU A 143 18.14 13.14 -1.66
N ASP A 144 19.24 13.81 -2.00
CA ASP A 144 19.30 14.93 -2.96
C ASP A 144 19.07 14.47 -4.41
N LYS A 145 18.82 15.43 -5.29
CA LYS A 145 18.69 15.17 -6.73
C LYS A 145 19.97 14.56 -7.30
N ASP A 146 19.80 13.51 -8.10
CA ASP A 146 20.87 12.69 -8.65
C ASP A 146 21.73 11.95 -7.58
N ALA A 147 21.27 11.87 -6.33
CA ALA A 147 21.80 10.92 -5.35
C ALA A 147 21.23 9.52 -5.60
N VAL A 148 22.10 8.50 -5.64
CA VAL A 148 21.72 7.10 -5.89
C VAL A 148 22.30 6.23 -4.79
N ILE A 149 21.46 5.70 -3.89
CA ILE A 149 21.84 4.61 -2.99
C ILE A 149 21.78 3.31 -3.78
N ILE A 150 22.83 2.49 -3.68
CA ILE A 150 23.00 1.28 -4.49
C ILE A 150 23.18 0.07 -3.56
N GLY A 151 22.29 -0.92 -3.70
CA GLY A 151 22.35 -2.17 -2.93
C GLY A 151 23.48 -3.09 -3.40
N SER A 152 24.23 -3.64 -2.44
CA SER A 152 25.29 -4.63 -2.67
C SER A 152 24.78 -5.90 -3.37
N GLN A 153 25.48 -6.36 -4.41
CA GLN A 153 25.22 -7.68 -5.02
C GLN A 153 25.84 -8.85 -4.24
N ASP A 154 26.78 -8.58 -3.32
CA ASP A 154 27.28 -9.60 -2.39
C ASP A 154 26.21 -9.89 -1.33
N ALA A 155 25.77 -11.16 -1.23
CA ALA A 155 24.74 -11.62 -0.31
C ALA A 155 25.17 -11.57 1.18
N SER A 156 26.46 -11.57 1.49
CA SER A 156 26.97 -11.47 2.87
C SER A 156 26.78 -10.08 3.49
N HIS A 157 26.60 -9.05 2.67
CA HIS A 157 26.27 -7.68 3.10
C HIS A 157 24.80 -7.49 3.52
N TRP A 158 24.04 -8.58 3.62
CA TRP A 158 22.61 -8.59 3.96
C TRP A 158 22.39 -9.55 5.13
N PRO A 159 22.20 -9.06 6.36
CA PRO A 159 22.09 -9.89 7.54
C PRO A 159 20.78 -10.66 7.54
N ILE A 160 20.88 -11.90 8.01
CA ILE A 160 19.76 -12.76 8.36
C ILE A 160 19.02 -12.10 9.53
N VAL A 161 17.78 -11.64 9.30
CA VAL A 161 16.86 -11.26 10.37
C VAL A 161 15.73 -12.29 10.48
N GLU A 162 15.29 -12.51 11.72
CA GLU A 162 14.24 -13.46 12.10
C GLU A 162 12.92 -13.19 11.35
N PRO A 163 11.99 -14.17 11.28
CA PRO A 163 10.57 -13.87 11.28
C PRO A 163 10.23 -13.16 12.61
N LEU A 164 10.29 -11.82 12.75
CA LEU A 164 9.25 -10.93 12.20
C LEU A 164 7.88 -11.58 12.62
N PRO A 165 7.34 -11.30 13.84
CA PRO A 165 6.56 -12.28 14.65
C PRO A 165 5.27 -12.86 14.06
N SER A 166 4.38 -12.00 13.57
CA SER A 166 3.57 -12.30 12.37
C SER A 166 4.12 -11.56 11.16
N TYR A 167 5.00 -10.56 11.42
CA TYR A 167 5.94 -9.72 10.62
C TYR A 167 6.23 -8.25 11.19
N GLY A 168 6.53 -7.09 11.88
CA GLY A 168 7.12 -6.60 13.22
C GLY A 168 8.66 -6.47 13.35
N GLN A 169 9.40 -5.33 13.44
CA GLN A 169 9.17 -3.88 13.76
C GLN A 169 10.29 -2.95 13.13
N GLY A 170 10.08 -1.63 12.98
CA GLY A 170 10.54 -0.72 11.86
C GLY A 170 10.14 0.81 11.95
N ILE A 171 10.59 1.69 11.02
CA ILE A 171 10.54 3.19 10.86
C ILE A 171 10.41 3.47 9.35
N ASP A 172 10.40 4.75 8.99
CA ASP A 172 9.81 5.48 7.87
C ASP A 172 10.90 6.00 6.88
N LEU A 173 10.58 6.27 5.59
CA LEU A 173 11.56 6.68 4.56
C LEU A 173 11.08 7.58 3.38
N PRO A 174 11.42 8.88 3.38
CA PRO A 174 11.13 9.86 2.30
C PRO A 174 12.37 10.62 1.70
N GLY A 175 12.25 11.49 0.67
CA GLY A 175 13.41 12.17 0.01
C GLY A 175 13.09 13.35 -0.96
N ASP A 176 14.04 13.74 -1.83
CA ASP A 176 13.92 14.80 -2.88
C ASP A 176 14.46 14.36 -4.26
N ASN A 177 13.68 13.54 -4.96
CA ASN A 177 13.96 12.92 -6.27
C ASN A 177 15.31 12.16 -6.35
N GLY A 178 15.79 11.66 -5.21
CA GLY A 178 16.84 10.65 -5.14
C GLY A 178 16.37 9.27 -5.59
N THR A 179 17.33 8.36 -5.78
CA THR A 179 17.11 7.00 -6.26
C THR A 179 17.64 5.96 -5.28
N ILE A 180 16.91 4.87 -5.10
CA ILE A 180 17.34 3.67 -4.37
C ILE A 180 17.30 2.49 -5.36
N ASP A 181 18.47 2.02 -5.79
CA ASP A 181 18.62 0.93 -6.76
C ASP A 181 19.06 -0.36 -6.05
N GLY A 182 18.18 -1.37 -6.03
CA GLY A 182 18.42 -2.66 -5.39
C GLY A 182 19.33 -3.60 -6.18
N GLN A 183 19.68 -3.28 -7.42
CA GLN A 183 20.46 -4.14 -8.34
C GLN A 183 19.95 -5.60 -8.41
N GLY A 184 18.63 -5.79 -8.35
CA GLY A 184 17.95 -7.07 -8.11
C GLY A 184 18.20 -8.21 -9.09
N SER A 185 18.84 -7.99 -10.24
CA SER A 185 19.06 -9.00 -11.29
C SER A 185 19.71 -10.28 -10.79
N VAL A 186 20.77 -10.17 -9.98
CA VAL A 186 21.49 -11.30 -9.38
C VAL A 186 20.58 -12.11 -8.44
N TRP A 187 19.72 -11.41 -7.68
CA TRP A 187 18.74 -12.05 -6.79
C TRP A 187 17.62 -12.75 -7.56
N TRP A 188 17.20 -12.22 -8.71
CA TRP A 188 16.24 -12.87 -9.60
C TRP A 188 16.86 -14.12 -10.25
N GLU A 189 18.14 -14.07 -10.67
CA GLU A 189 18.86 -15.23 -11.19
C GLU A 189 18.96 -16.35 -10.14
N TRP A 190 19.42 -16.04 -8.92
CA TRP A 190 19.51 -17.03 -7.83
C TRP A 190 18.16 -17.64 -7.42
N PHE A 191 17.06 -16.90 -7.61
CA PHE A 191 15.71 -17.41 -7.40
C PHE A 191 15.32 -18.40 -8.50
N HIS A 192 15.47 -18.05 -9.78
CA HIS A 192 15.18 -18.97 -10.90
C HIS A 192 16.04 -20.24 -10.85
N SER A 193 17.34 -20.12 -10.52
CA SER A 193 18.25 -21.27 -10.38
C SER A 193 18.07 -22.06 -9.07
N HIS A 194 17.17 -21.64 -8.18
CA HIS A 194 16.90 -22.25 -6.87
C HIS A 194 18.14 -22.33 -5.95
N THR A 195 19.18 -21.51 -6.19
CA THR A 195 20.45 -21.52 -5.47
C THR A 195 20.42 -20.72 -4.16
N LEU A 196 19.38 -19.90 -3.94
CA LEU A 196 19.18 -19.15 -2.69
C LEU A 196 19.13 -20.07 -1.46
N ASN A 197 19.86 -19.71 -0.39
CA ASN A 197 19.76 -20.37 0.91
C ASN A 197 18.65 -19.81 1.81
N TYR A 198 18.22 -18.57 1.55
CA TYR A 198 17.26 -17.78 2.34
C TYR A 198 16.38 -16.94 1.41
N SER A 199 15.41 -16.18 1.92
CA SER A 199 14.58 -15.32 1.05
C SER A 199 15.35 -14.08 0.59
N ARG A 200 15.00 -13.57 -0.60
CA ARG A 200 15.58 -12.37 -1.21
C ARG A 200 15.28 -11.10 -0.39
N PRO A 201 16.09 -10.03 -0.52
CA PRO A 201 15.86 -8.82 0.23
C PRO A 201 14.59 -8.06 -0.13
N HIS A 202 14.00 -7.39 0.86
CA HIS A 202 13.13 -6.24 0.63
C HIS A 202 13.99 -4.99 0.39
N LEU A 203 13.60 -4.15 -0.57
CA LEU A 203 14.31 -2.89 -0.83
C LEU A 203 14.07 -1.86 0.29
N LEU A 204 12.88 -1.91 0.88
CA LEU A 204 12.50 -1.14 2.07
C LEU A 204 11.47 -1.92 2.89
N GLU A 205 11.74 -2.12 4.18
CA GLU A 205 10.84 -2.79 5.13
C GLU A 205 10.59 -1.85 6.34
N LEU A 206 9.45 -1.15 6.31
CA LEU A 206 8.95 -0.28 7.38
C LEU A 206 8.03 -1.12 8.26
N VAL A 207 7.98 -0.95 9.58
CA VAL A 207 7.29 -1.96 10.38
C VAL A 207 6.85 -1.50 11.77
N SER A 208 5.64 -1.75 12.26
CA SER A 208 5.20 -1.31 13.61
C SER A 208 5.48 0.18 13.91
N SER A 209 5.59 0.99 12.86
CA SER A 209 5.93 2.41 12.88
C SER A 209 4.66 3.24 12.94
N SER A 210 4.76 4.50 13.37
CA SER A 210 3.69 5.48 13.17
C SER A 210 4.22 6.73 12.50
N ASP A 211 3.36 7.42 11.75
CA ASP A 211 3.60 8.76 11.22
C ASP A 211 4.55 8.82 10.00
N ILE A 212 4.62 7.72 9.24
CA ILE A 212 5.43 7.56 8.03
C ILE A 212 5.02 8.55 6.94
N VAL A 213 6.03 9.21 6.36
CA VAL A 213 5.97 9.67 4.97
C VAL A 213 7.02 8.94 4.12
N ILE A 214 6.65 8.63 2.88
CA ILE A 214 7.54 8.32 1.76
C ILE A 214 7.17 9.32 0.66
N SER A 215 8.08 10.21 0.27
CA SER A 215 7.79 11.21 -0.75
C SER A 215 8.94 11.39 -1.74
N ASN A 216 8.59 11.70 -3.00
CA ASN A 216 9.52 12.16 -4.04
C ASN A 216 10.75 11.24 -4.22
N LEU A 217 10.56 9.94 -4.47
CA LEU A 217 11.66 8.97 -4.60
C LEU A 217 11.48 8.02 -5.78
N SER A 218 12.59 7.58 -6.36
CA SER A 218 12.63 6.52 -7.38
C SER A 218 13.23 5.23 -6.81
N PHE A 219 12.47 4.14 -6.84
CA PHE A 219 12.89 2.81 -6.41
C PHE A 219 13.12 1.93 -7.64
N LEU A 220 14.35 1.45 -7.83
CA LEU A 220 14.75 0.66 -9.00
C LEU A 220 15.17 -0.76 -8.60
N ASN A 221 14.88 -1.72 -9.48
CA ASN A 221 15.40 -3.10 -9.42
C ASN A 221 15.32 -3.76 -8.03
N PRO A 222 14.14 -3.82 -7.38
CA PRO A 222 14.01 -4.41 -6.05
C PRO A 222 14.41 -5.90 -6.07
N PRO A 223 15.19 -6.39 -5.08
CA PRO A 223 15.55 -7.81 -5.02
C PRO A 223 14.32 -8.71 -4.87
N ALA A 224 13.31 -8.29 -4.10
CA ALA A 224 11.96 -8.85 -4.07
C ALA A 224 10.86 -7.76 -3.98
N TRP A 225 10.36 -7.43 -2.78
CA TRP A 225 9.33 -6.40 -2.63
C TRP A 225 9.99 -5.02 -2.45
N SER A 226 9.39 -3.99 -3.03
CA SER A 226 9.98 -2.65 -3.09
C SER A 226 9.78 -1.90 -1.78
N ILE A 227 8.53 -1.77 -1.34
CA ILE A 227 8.17 -1.04 -0.11
C ILE A 227 7.18 -1.90 0.67
N HIS A 228 7.63 -2.48 1.78
CA HIS A 228 6.83 -3.35 2.64
C HIS A 228 6.64 -2.71 4.03
N PRO A 229 5.64 -1.83 4.19
CA PRO A 229 5.16 -1.40 5.50
C PRO A 229 4.29 -2.49 6.13
N VAL A 230 4.67 -2.97 7.32
CA VAL A 230 3.93 -4.02 8.05
C VAL A 230 3.62 -3.66 9.52
N TYR A 231 2.39 -3.81 10.02
CA TYR A 231 1.95 -3.27 11.35
C TYR A 231 2.17 -1.77 11.56
N SER A 232 2.46 -1.01 10.52
CA SER A 232 2.60 0.43 10.66
C SER A 232 1.23 1.11 10.70
N SER A 233 1.18 2.36 11.14
CA SER A 233 -0.01 3.17 11.07
C SER A 233 0.30 4.61 10.68
N ASN A 234 -0.70 5.35 10.21
CA ASN A 234 -0.52 6.74 9.79
C ASN A 234 0.62 6.87 8.74
N VAL A 235 0.40 6.31 7.55
CA VAL A 235 1.40 6.17 6.49
C VAL A 235 0.97 6.95 5.25
N GLU A 236 1.84 7.77 4.68
CA GLU A 236 1.59 8.49 3.42
C GLU A 236 2.71 8.21 2.42
N ILE A 237 2.38 7.60 1.29
CA ILE A 237 3.30 7.38 0.17
C ILE A 237 2.85 8.28 -1.00
N GLN A 238 3.65 9.27 -1.38
CA GLN A 238 3.26 10.27 -2.39
C GLN A 238 4.34 10.59 -3.43
N ASN A 239 3.95 10.77 -4.69
CA ASN A 239 4.84 11.15 -5.79
C ASN A 239 6.11 10.28 -5.88
N ILE A 240 5.96 8.95 -5.80
CA ILE A 240 7.07 8.00 -5.98
C ILE A 240 6.96 7.25 -7.30
N LYS A 241 8.10 6.74 -7.75
CA LYS A 241 8.22 5.85 -8.91
C LYS A 241 8.86 4.54 -8.50
N ILE A 242 8.27 3.42 -8.89
CA ILE A 242 8.84 2.08 -8.70
C ILE A 242 8.97 1.44 -10.08
N HIS A 243 10.18 1.00 -10.45
CA HIS A 243 10.41 0.40 -11.77
C HIS A 243 11.43 -0.74 -11.76
N CYS A 244 11.08 -1.84 -12.44
CA CYS A 244 12.03 -2.88 -12.84
C CYS A 244 11.60 -3.57 -14.14
N SER A 245 12.55 -4.25 -14.79
CA SER A 245 12.35 -4.98 -16.04
C SER A 245 11.28 -6.07 -15.92
N SER A 246 10.47 -6.29 -16.96
CA SER A 246 9.39 -7.30 -16.99
C SER A 246 9.79 -8.74 -16.65
N GLY A 247 11.08 -9.11 -16.78
CA GLY A 247 11.63 -10.40 -16.36
C GLY A 247 11.98 -10.51 -14.85
N SER A 248 11.62 -9.53 -14.01
CA SER A 248 11.94 -9.51 -12.59
C SER A 248 11.03 -10.43 -11.77
N SER A 249 11.50 -11.65 -11.52
CA SER A 249 10.71 -12.71 -10.85
C SER A 249 10.13 -12.28 -9.49
N TYR A 250 8.82 -12.42 -9.30
CA TYR A 250 8.12 -12.16 -8.03
C TYR A 250 8.58 -10.86 -7.35
N THR A 251 8.50 -9.75 -8.07
CA THR A 251 8.81 -8.40 -7.58
C THR A 251 7.51 -7.63 -7.35
N ASN A 252 7.29 -7.17 -6.12
CA ASN A 252 6.10 -6.40 -5.76
C ASN A 252 6.46 -4.92 -5.55
N GLY A 253 5.51 -4.02 -5.81
CA GLY A 253 5.66 -2.59 -5.55
C GLY A 253 5.45 -2.25 -4.08
N ILE A 254 4.29 -1.68 -3.75
CA ILE A 254 3.90 -1.33 -2.37
C ILE A 254 3.10 -2.47 -1.77
N VAL A 255 3.43 -2.89 -0.55
CA VAL A 255 2.78 -4.02 0.14
C VAL A 255 2.34 -3.60 1.55
N PRO A 256 1.15 -2.99 1.75
CA PRO A 256 0.64 -2.69 3.08
C PRO A 256 0.17 -3.97 3.78
N ASP A 257 0.87 -4.41 4.82
CA ASP A 257 0.57 -5.64 5.56
C ASP A 257 0.13 -5.33 7.01
N SER A 258 -1.12 -5.66 7.36
CA SER A 258 -1.76 -5.30 8.64
C SER A 258 -1.57 -3.83 9.08
N CYS A 259 -1.58 -2.90 8.12
CA CYS A 259 -1.34 -1.47 8.37
C CYS A 259 -2.64 -0.67 8.49
N SER A 260 -2.64 0.45 9.23
CA SER A 260 -3.86 1.25 9.40
C SER A 260 -3.70 2.76 9.23
N LYS A 261 -4.71 3.42 8.65
CA LYS A 261 -4.66 4.85 8.26
C LYS A 261 -3.52 5.09 7.26
N PHE A 262 -3.74 4.68 6.02
CA PHE A 262 -2.70 4.60 4.99
C PHE A 262 -3.15 5.37 3.75
N CYS A 263 -2.25 6.14 3.13
CA CYS A 263 -2.44 6.79 1.84
C CYS A 263 -1.37 6.35 0.84
N ILE A 264 -1.78 6.04 -0.39
CA ILE A 264 -0.92 5.97 -1.58
C ILE A 264 -1.46 6.98 -2.60
N GLN A 265 -0.69 8.00 -2.99
CA GLN A 265 -1.13 9.01 -3.93
C GLN A 265 -0.09 9.46 -4.96
N ASP A 266 -0.54 9.87 -6.15
CA ASP A 266 0.31 10.42 -7.23
C ASP A 266 1.48 9.50 -7.65
N CYS A 267 1.28 8.17 -7.59
CA CYS A 267 2.36 7.17 -7.73
C CYS A 267 2.37 6.47 -9.10
N SER A 268 3.56 6.05 -9.56
CA SER A 268 3.73 5.23 -10.76
C SER A 268 4.54 3.96 -10.46
N ILE A 269 3.98 2.78 -10.73
CA ILE A 269 4.54 1.48 -10.33
C ILE A 269 4.53 0.51 -11.50
N SER A 270 5.70 0.03 -11.90
CA SER A 270 5.92 -0.94 -12.97
C SER A 270 6.81 -2.07 -12.46
N VAL A 271 6.23 -3.25 -12.18
CA VAL A 271 6.93 -4.39 -11.55
C VAL A 271 6.64 -5.72 -12.25
N GLY A 272 7.32 -6.80 -11.84
CA GLY A 272 7.11 -8.13 -12.41
C GLY A 272 5.94 -8.92 -11.81
N HIS A 273 5.47 -8.56 -10.62
CA HIS A 273 4.38 -9.26 -9.92
C HIS A 273 3.33 -8.25 -9.39
N ASP A 274 3.03 -8.16 -8.09
CA ASP A 274 1.91 -7.32 -7.66
C ASP A 274 2.34 -5.84 -7.48
N ALA A 275 1.72 -4.91 -8.20
CA ALA A 275 2.13 -3.50 -8.15
C ALA A 275 1.71 -2.83 -6.83
N ILE A 276 0.48 -3.03 -6.37
CA ILE A 276 0.05 -2.79 -4.98
C ILE A 276 -0.58 -4.07 -4.43
N ALA A 277 -0.11 -4.56 -3.28
CA ALA A 277 -0.63 -5.79 -2.65
C ALA A 277 -0.98 -5.59 -1.17
N LEU A 278 -2.26 -5.48 -0.86
CA LEU A 278 -2.74 -5.41 0.51
C LEU A 278 -2.70 -6.80 1.16
N LYS A 279 -2.17 -6.87 2.39
CA LYS A 279 -1.98 -8.10 3.17
C LYS A 279 -2.35 -7.88 4.64
N SER A 280 -2.44 -8.96 5.41
CA SER A 280 -2.58 -8.94 6.86
C SER A 280 -2.12 -10.26 7.50
N GLY A 281 -0.88 -10.67 7.26
CA GLY A 281 -0.33 -11.94 7.74
C GLY A 281 -0.97 -13.21 7.13
N TRP A 282 -0.42 -14.38 7.50
CA TRP A 282 -0.65 -15.64 6.78
C TRP A 282 -1.10 -16.79 7.71
N ASP A 283 -2.23 -17.41 7.37
CA ASP A 283 -2.87 -18.55 8.04
C ASP A 283 -2.95 -18.38 9.57
N ASN A 284 -2.65 -19.42 10.35
CA ASN A 284 -2.67 -19.42 11.81
C ASN A 284 -1.81 -18.32 12.45
N TYR A 285 -0.73 -17.86 11.79
CA TYR A 285 0.09 -16.74 12.27
C TYR A 285 -0.63 -15.38 12.12
N GLY A 286 -1.34 -15.18 11.00
CA GLY A 286 -2.18 -13.98 10.80
C GLY A 286 -3.41 -13.97 11.71
N ILE A 287 -4.10 -15.12 11.82
CA ILE A 287 -5.28 -15.29 12.68
C ILE A 287 -4.92 -15.04 14.15
N SER A 288 -3.84 -15.64 14.66
CA SER A 288 -3.46 -15.51 16.08
C SER A 288 -2.95 -14.12 16.47
N PHE A 289 -2.39 -13.36 15.52
CA PHE A 289 -1.98 -11.97 15.74
C PHE A 289 -3.13 -10.97 15.56
N ASN A 290 -4.19 -11.35 14.82
CA ASN A 290 -5.48 -10.66 14.74
C ASN A 290 -5.37 -9.14 14.50
N ARG A 291 -4.57 -8.73 13.50
CA ARG A 291 -4.43 -7.32 13.10
C ARG A 291 -4.75 -7.15 11.62
N PRO A 292 -5.81 -6.40 11.26
CA PRO A 292 -6.15 -6.19 9.87
C PRO A 292 -5.29 -5.10 9.20
N SER A 293 -5.31 -5.07 7.87
CA SER A 293 -5.02 -3.85 7.10
C SER A 293 -6.32 -3.07 6.92
N SER A 294 -6.42 -1.83 7.42
CA SER A 294 -7.66 -1.07 7.31
C SER A 294 -7.54 0.44 7.33
N ASN A 295 -8.57 1.12 6.80
CA ASN A 295 -8.54 2.57 6.53
C ASN A 295 -7.37 2.91 5.59
N ILE A 296 -7.44 2.39 4.36
CA ILE A 296 -6.41 2.58 3.32
C ILE A 296 -7.01 3.27 2.10
N HIS A 297 -6.45 4.41 1.74
CA HIS A 297 -6.85 5.19 0.57
C HIS A 297 -5.76 5.11 -0.51
N ILE A 298 -6.17 4.87 -1.75
CA ILE A 298 -5.28 4.84 -2.93
C ILE A 298 -5.90 5.77 -3.99
N ASN A 299 -5.20 6.85 -4.37
CA ASN A 299 -5.73 7.81 -5.33
C ASN A 299 -4.70 8.27 -6.37
N ASN A 300 -5.09 8.40 -7.64
CA ASN A 300 -4.23 8.90 -8.72
C ASN A 300 -2.95 8.06 -8.86
N VAL A 301 -3.10 6.79 -9.23
CA VAL A 301 -1.97 5.86 -9.38
C VAL A 301 -1.94 5.18 -10.75
N ARG A 302 -0.75 5.08 -11.34
CA ARG A 302 -0.49 4.42 -12.63
C ARG A 302 0.25 3.10 -12.40
N LEU A 303 -0.39 1.97 -12.71
CA LEU A 303 0.11 0.63 -12.39
C LEU A 303 0.36 -0.22 -13.64
N GLN A 304 1.43 -1.02 -13.63
CA GLN A 304 1.84 -1.97 -14.68
C GLN A 304 2.45 -3.24 -14.08
N THR A 305 2.10 -4.42 -14.63
CA THR A 305 2.60 -5.73 -14.17
C THR A 305 2.77 -6.77 -15.29
N SER A 306 3.91 -7.46 -15.36
CA SER A 306 4.13 -8.50 -16.38
C SER A 306 3.47 -9.86 -16.08
N LEU A 307 3.32 -10.27 -14.81
CA LEU A 307 2.81 -11.60 -14.42
C LEU A 307 1.86 -11.62 -13.22
N GLY A 308 1.81 -10.55 -12.42
CA GLY A 308 0.97 -10.43 -11.22
C GLY A 308 -0.28 -9.58 -11.44
N SER A 309 -0.78 -8.99 -10.36
CA SER A 309 -1.96 -8.12 -10.35
C SER A 309 -1.57 -6.66 -10.13
N ALA A 310 -2.15 -5.72 -10.88
CA ALA A 310 -1.87 -4.30 -10.70
C ALA A 310 -2.33 -3.84 -9.30
N LEU A 311 -3.59 -4.14 -8.94
CA LEU A 311 -4.08 -4.02 -7.57
C LEU A 311 -4.46 -5.40 -7.03
N ALA A 312 -3.89 -5.78 -5.89
CA ALA A 312 -4.06 -7.10 -5.28
C ALA A 312 -4.49 -7.01 -3.81
N PHE A 313 -5.39 -7.90 -3.41
CA PHE A 313 -5.80 -8.11 -2.02
C PHE A 313 -5.52 -9.58 -1.66
N GLY A 314 -4.60 -9.82 -0.73
CA GLY A 314 -4.14 -11.16 -0.31
C GLY A 314 -2.83 -11.63 -0.98
N SER A 315 -2.52 -12.93 -1.03
CA SER A 315 -3.31 -14.05 -0.50
C SER A 315 -3.28 -14.14 1.03
N GLU A 316 -2.27 -13.52 1.61
CA GLU A 316 -1.98 -13.44 3.04
C GLU A 316 -2.89 -12.35 3.64
N MET A 317 -4.16 -12.69 3.86
CA MET A 317 -5.23 -11.79 4.35
C MET A 317 -5.85 -12.26 5.69
N SER A 318 -5.09 -13.05 6.46
CA SER A 318 -5.60 -13.87 7.56
C SER A 318 -5.99 -13.09 8.82
N GLY A 319 -5.35 -11.94 9.08
CA GLY A 319 -5.76 -10.95 10.08
C GLY A 319 -6.87 -9.98 9.65
N GLY A 320 -7.34 -10.05 8.40
CA GLY A 320 -8.40 -9.20 7.84
C GLY A 320 -7.91 -8.03 6.96
N ILE A 321 -8.69 -7.68 5.93
CA ILE A 321 -8.52 -6.44 5.15
C ILE A 321 -9.88 -5.74 5.05
N SER A 322 -9.99 -4.49 5.49
CA SER A 322 -11.27 -3.74 5.45
C SER A 322 -11.17 -2.22 5.40
N ASP A 323 -12.25 -1.51 5.04
CA ASP A 323 -12.28 -0.04 4.90
C ASP A 323 -11.17 0.45 3.94
N ILE A 324 -11.27 0.01 2.68
CA ILE A 324 -10.30 0.34 1.62
C ILE A 324 -11.01 1.12 0.53
N GLN A 325 -10.47 2.29 0.18
CA GLN A 325 -11.02 3.19 -0.83
C GLN A 325 -9.97 3.42 -1.94
N VAL A 326 -10.37 3.22 -3.18
CA VAL A 326 -9.50 3.36 -4.36
C VAL A 326 -10.20 4.23 -5.40
N GLY A 327 -9.51 5.27 -5.87
CA GLY A 327 -10.00 6.19 -6.90
C GLY A 327 -8.91 6.57 -7.89
N GLN A 328 -9.31 7.04 -9.08
CA GLN A 328 -8.39 7.56 -10.11
C GLN A 328 -7.25 6.56 -10.42
N LEU A 329 -7.64 5.33 -10.72
CA LEU A 329 -6.73 4.19 -10.91
C LEU A 329 -6.54 3.92 -12.40
N TYR A 330 -5.34 4.17 -12.92
CA TYR A 330 -5.01 3.83 -14.31
C TYR A 330 -4.11 2.58 -14.33
N ILE A 331 -4.51 1.55 -15.07
CA ILE A 331 -3.79 0.29 -15.24
C ILE A 331 -3.46 0.10 -16.72
N HIS A 332 -2.20 -0.21 -17.04
CA HIS A 332 -1.82 -0.54 -18.42
C HIS A 332 -0.90 -1.75 -18.54
N ASP A 333 -0.88 -2.36 -19.73
CA ASP A 333 0.09 -3.38 -20.15
C ASP A 333 0.27 -4.49 -19.10
N SER A 334 -0.86 -4.98 -18.58
CA SER A 334 -0.92 -5.74 -17.33
C SER A 334 -1.56 -7.11 -17.47
N PHE A 335 -1.03 -8.12 -16.76
CA PHE A 335 -1.61 -9.45 -16.76
C PHE A 335 -2.99 -9.50 -16.06
N THR A 336 -3.06 -9.20 -14.76
CA THR A 336 -4.36 -8.98 -14.08
C THR A 336 -4.49 -7.52 -13.62
N GLY A 337 -5.67 -6.93 -13.81
CA GLY A 337 -6.01 -5.60 -13.29
C GLY A 337 -6.19 -5.63 -11.78
N ILE A 338 -7.42 -5.92 -11.33
CA ILE A 338 -7.79 -5.95 -9.91
C ILE A 338 -8.03 -7.41 -9.48
N LYS A 339 -7.35 -7.86 -8.41
CA LYS A 339 -7.38 -9.26 -7.95
C LYS A 339 -7.60 -9.42 -6.45
N PHE A 340 -8.65 -10.13 -6.08
CA PHE A 340 -8.86 -10.64 -4.72
C PHE A 340 -8.46 -12.11 -4.68
N LYS A 341 -7.58 -12.50 -3.76
CA LYS A 341 -7.02 -13.86 -3.72
C LYS A 341 -6.94 -14.37 -2.29
N THR A 342 -7.36 -15.62 -2.08
CA THR A 342 -7.30 -16.32 -0.80
C THR A 342 -7.40 -17.84 -1.03
N THR A 343 -7.41 -18.66 0.03
CA THR A 343 -7.63 -20.10 -0.02
C THR A 343 -8.23 -20.61 1.29
N ARG A 344 -8.90 -21.77 1.27
CA ARG A 344 -9.21 -22.54 2.48
C ARG A 344 -7.97 -22.61 3.38
N GLY A 345 -8.13 -22.32 4.67
CA GLY A 345 -7.04 -22.28 5.64
C GLY A 345 -6.48 -20.91 5.96
N ARG A 346 -6.84 -19.88 5.19
CA ARG A 346 -6.49 -18.49 5.50
C ARG A 346 -7.27 -17.93 6.68
N GLY A 347 -8.53 -18.35 6.89
CA GLY A 347 -9.47 -17.62 7.72
C GLY A 347 -9.57 -16.14 7.31
N GLY A 348 -9.89 -15.27 8.28
CA GLY A 348 -9.94 -13.83 8.05
C GLY A 348 -11.03 -13.39 7.06
N TYR A 349 -10.89 -12.16 6.55
CA TYR A 349 -11.85 -11.52 5.67
C TYR A 349 -11.19 -10.53 4.71
N ILE A 350 -11.85 -10.30 3.57
CA ILE A 350 -11.70 -9.06 2.80
C ILE A 350 -13.10 -8.44 2.72
N GLU A 351 -13.29 -7.25 3.28
CA GLU A 351 -14.60 -6.59 3.30
C GLU A 351 -14.52 -5.08 3.13
N ASP A 352 -15.66 -4.44 2.84
CA ASP A 352 -15.81 -2.98 2.84
C ASP A 352 -14.79 -2.27 1.92
N ILE A 353 -14.74 -2.75 0.68
CA ILE A 353 -13.82 -2.28 -0.37
C ILE A 353 -14.62 -1.46 -1.39
N ILE A 354 -14.16 -0.25 -1.69
CA ILE A 354 -14.72 0.61 -2.75
C ILE A 354 -13.61 0.93 -3.74
N ILE A 355 -13.87 0.69 -5.02
CA ILE A 355 -12.98 1.03 -6.14
C ILE A 355 -13.82 1.81 -7.17
N SER A 356 -13.43 3.04 -7.47
CA SER A 356 -14.06 3.88 -8.50
C SER A 356 -13.04 4.51 -9.46
N ASP A 357 -13.54 5.08 -10.55
CA ASP A 357 -12.79 5.92 -11.48
C ASP A 357 -11.54 5.20 -12.04
N VAL A 358 -11.77 4.05 -12.67
CA VAL A 358 -10.72 3.14 -13.14
C VAL A 358 -10.61 3.17 -14.66
N GLU A 359 -9.40 3.39 -15.17
CA GLU A 359 -9.07 3.24 -16.58
C GLU A 359 -8.14 2.03 -16.78
N MET A 360 -8.46 1.16 -17.75
CA MET A 360 -7.64 0.01 -18.10
C MET A 360 -7.29 0.00 -19.59
N GLU A 361 -6.02 -0.25 -19.92
CA GLU A 361 -5.52 -0.32 -21.29
C GLU A 361 -4.63 -1.56 -21.48
N ASN A 362 -4.90 -2.41 -22.48
CA ASN A 362 -4.08 -3.59 -22.77
C ASN A 362 -3.90 -4.52 -21.55
N VAL A 363 -5.01 -4.91 -20.93
CA VAL A 363 -5.05 -5.77 -19.74
C VAL A 363 -5.59 -7.15 -20.10
N HIS A 364 -4.88 -8.22 -19.74
CA HIS A 364 -5.32 -9.57 -20.08
C HIS A 364 -6.60 -9.96 -19.32
N GLU A 365 -6.64 -9.77 -18.00
CA GLU A 365 -7.82 -10.04 -17.17
C GLU A 365 -8.15 -8.85 -16.27
N ALA A 366 -9.29 -8.17 -16.51
CA ALA A 366 -9.61 -6.93 -15.81
C ALA A 366 -9.93 -7.14 -14.31
N PHE A 367 -10.78 -8.12 -13.98
CA PHE A 367 -11.15 -8.44 -12.61
C PHE A 367 -10.96 -9.94 -12.30
N GLN A 368 -10.38 -10.27 -11.14
CA GLN A 368 -10.30 -11.65 -10.67
C GLN A 368 -10.63 -11.78 -9.18
N ILE A 369 -11.42 -12.80 -8.84
CA ILE A 369 -11.61 -13.29 -7.46
C ILE A 369 -11.25 -14.77 -7.44
N THR A 370 -10.42 -15.21 -6.50
CA THR A 370 -10.06 -16.63 -6.34
C THR A 370 -10.00 -17.08 -4.88
N GLY A 371 -10.81 -18.09 -4.55
CA GLY A 371 -10.74 -18.87 -3.29
C GLY A 371 -9.78 -20.06 -3.33
N HIS A 372 -8.88 -20.12 -4.32
CA HIS A 372 -8.03 -21.28 -4.62
C HIS A 372 -6.53 -20.92 -4.79
N CYS A 373 -6.06 -19.88 -4.10
CA CYS A 373 -4.65 -19.45 -4.09
C CYS A 373 -3.77 -20.39 -3.23
N GLY A 374 -3.62 -21.64 -3.69
CA GLY A 374 -3.14 -22.78 -2.91
C GLY A 374 -1.64 -22.78 -2.57
N ALA A 375 -1.25 -22.01 -1.56
CA ALA A 375 0.03 -22.15 -0.85
C ALA A 375 -0.15 -21.86 0.64
N HIS A 376 0.62 -22.53 1.49
CA HIS A 376 0.60 -22.43 2.95
C HIS A 376 2.04 -22.36 3.50
N PRO A 377 2.29 -21.74 4.67
CA PRO A 377 3.63 -21.54 5.22
C PRO A 377 4.13 -22.75 6.04
N GLY A 378 3.39 -23.87 6.01
CA GLY A 378 3.65 -25.11 6.72
C GLY A 378 2.38 -25.95 6.86
N ASP A 379 2.50 -27.17 7.35
CA ASP A 379 1.40 -28.14 7.47
C ASP A 379 0.48 -27.93 8.70
N GLN A 380 0.62 -26.79 9.40
CA GLN A 380 -0.05 -26.49 10.68
C GLN A 380 -1.16 -25.41 10.57
N TYR A 381 -1.69 -25.18 9.37
CA TYR A 381 -2.90 -24.37 9.19
C TYR A 381 -4.16 -25.18 9.50
N ASP A 382 -5.24 -24.49 9.90
CA ASP A 382 -6.56 -25.10 10.09
C ASP A 382 -7.31 -25.13 8.74
N PRO A 383 -7.54 -26.28 8.10
CA PRO A 383 -8.17 -26.34 6.77
C PRO A 383 -9.63 -25.89 6.74
N ASP A 384 -10.29 -25.81 7.89
CA ASP A 384 -11.68 -25.36 8.04
C ASP A 384 -11.78 -23.87 8.46
N ALA A 385 -10.65 -23.17 8.61
CA ALA A 385 -10.60 -21.71 8.63
C ALA A 385 -10.92 -21.14 7.24
N LEU A 386 -12.22 -21.04 6.92
CA LEU A 386 -12.71 -20.52 5.65
C LEU A 386 -12.55 -18.98 5.60
N PRO A 387 -11.91 -18.41 4.56
CA PRO A 387 -11.88 -16.97 4.36
C PRO A 387 -13.24 -16.43 3.87
N MET A 388 -13.51 -15.16 4.19
CA MET A 388 -14.69 -14.42 3.71
C MET A 388 -14.28 -13.35 2.69
N ILE A 389 -15.09 -13.10 1.66
CA ILE A 389 -14.95 -11.92 0.77
C ILE A 389 -16.34 -11.30 0.59
N LYS A 390 -16.58 -10.11 1.13
CA LYS A 390 -17.92 -9.49 1.03
C LYS A 390 -17.90 -7.97 0.87
N GLN A 391 -19.01 -7.39 0.44
CA GLN A 391 -19.19 -5.92 0.41
C GLN A 391 -18.08 -5.26 -0.42
N ILE A 392 -17.90 -5.75 -1.65
CA ILE A 392 -16.89 -5.28 -2.61
C ILE A 392 -17.61 -4.47 -3.68
N THR A 393 -17.42 -3.15 -3.72
CA THR A 393 -17.99 -2.29 -4.77
C THR A 393 -16.90 -1.89 -5.75
N ILE A 394 -17.09 -2.20 -7.03
CA ILE A 394 -16.27 -1.72 -8.14
C ILE A 394 -17.18 -0.95 -9.09
N LYS A 395 -16.86 0.31 -9.35
CA LYS A 395 -17.70 1.17 -10.19
C LYS A 395 -16.89 2.09 -11.11
N ASP A 396 -17.57 2.69 -12.08
CA ASP A 396 -17.04 3.75 -12.94
C ASP A 396 -15.73 3.34 -13.63
N VAL A 397 -15.79 2.23 -14.38
CA VAL A 397 -14.63 1.59 -15.01
C VAL A 397 -14.72 1.61 -16.53
N VAL A 398 -13.67 2.10 -17.20
CA VAL A 398 -13.51 2.03 -18.66
C VAL A 398 -12.29 1.19 -19.01
N GLY A 399 -12.46 0.16 -19.84
CA GLY A 399 -11.38 -0.74 -20.25
C GLY A 399 -11.26 -0.86 -21.76
N THR A 400 -10.04 -0.76 -22.28
CA THR A 400 -9.71 -0.89 -23.70
C THR A 400 -8.71 -2.03 -23.92
N ASN A 401 -8.87 -2.76 -25.03
CA ASN A 401 -8.04 -3.91 -25.39
C ASN A 401 -7.94 -4.96 -24.25
N ILE A 402 -9.10 -5.40 -23.74
CA ILE A 402 -9.20 -6.36 -22.62
C ILE A 402 -9.31 -7.79 -23.18
N SER A 403 -8.62 -8.80 -22.64
CA SER A 403 -8.83 -10.19 -23.10
C SER A 403 -9.97 -10.92 -22.39
N ILE A 404 -10.11 -10.73 -21.08
CA ILE A 404 -11.10 -11.37 -20.20
C ILE A 404 -11.68 -10.27 -19.29
N ALA A 405 -13.01 -10.16 -19.22
CA ALA A 405 -13.69 -9.18 -18.37
C ALA A 405 -13.56 -9.57 -16.88
N GLY A 406 -13.74 -10.84 -16.54
CA GLY A 406 -13.22 -11.34 -15.26
C GLY A 406 -13.53 -12.80 -14.92
N SER A 407 -12.72 -13.37 -14.03
CA SER A 407 -12.91 -14.70 -13.45
C SER A 407 -13.17 -14.62 -11.94
N LEU A 408 -14.40 -14.89 -11.53
CA LEU A 408 -14.90 -14.73 -10.16
C LEU A 408 -15.19 -16.11 -9.55
N SER A 409 -14.14 -16.81 -9.12
CA SER A 409 -14.21 -18.15 -8.54
C SER A 409 -14.11 -18.09 -7.02
N GLY A 410 -15.26 -18.17 -6.36
CA GLY A 410 -15.35 -18.41 -4.93
C GLY A 410 -15.00 -19.86 -4.56
N MET A 411 -15.47 -20.31 -3.40
CA MET A 411 -15.16 -21.64 -2.85
C MET A 411 -16.35 -22.21 -2.09
N ASP A 412 -16.49 -23.54 -2.12
CA ASP A 412 -17.63 -24.23 -1.50
C ASP A 412 -17.75 -23.87 -0.01
N HIS A 413 -18.95 -23.43 0.38
CA HIS A 413 -19.32 -22.93 1.72
C HIS A 413 -18.59 -21.66 2.21
N GLY A 414 -17.71 -21.04 1.40
CA GLY A 414 -17.13 -19.73 1.71
C GLY A 414 -18.07 -18.58 1.34
N PRO A 415 -18.31 -17.58 2.21
CA PRO A 415 -19.19 -16.45 1.89
C PRO A 415 -18.46 -15.45 0.98
N PHE A 416 -18.65 -15.63 -0.33
CA PHE A 416 -18.19 -14.72 -1.38
C PHE A 416 -19.43 -14.01 -1.93
N SER A 417 -19.78 -12.85 -1.36
CA SER A 417 -21.11 -12.25 -1.49
C SER A 417 -21.11 -10.72 -1.51
N ALA A 418 -22.21 -10.09 -1.95
CA ALA A 418 -22.29 -8.64 -2.11
C ALA A 418 -21.10 -8.06 -2.92
N ILE A 419 -20.79 -8.73 -4.05
CA ILE A 419 -19.87 -8.23 -5.07
C ILE A 419 -20.68 -7.34 -6.02
N CYS A 420 -20.45 -6.04 -6.00
CA CYS A 420 -21.27 -5.03 -6.65
C CYS A 420 -20.49 -4.37 -7.79
N LEU A 421 -20.99 -4.47 -9.03
CA LEU A 421 -20.39 -3.91 -10.24
C LEU A 421 -21.30 -2.83 -10.85
N ALA A 422 -20.86 -1.57 -10.96
CA ALA A 422 -21.72 -0.49 -11.48
C ALA A 422 -21.01 0.40 -12.53
N ASN A 423 -21.69 0.72 -13.63
CA ASN A 423 -21.15 1.62 -14.68
C ASN A 423 -19.75 1.17 -15.19
N ILE A 424 -19.70 0.01 -15.84
CA ILE A 424 -18.46 -0.62 -16.31
C ILE A 424 -18.55 -0.88 -17.82
N SER A 425 -17.56 -0.45 -18.59
CA SER A 425 -17.50 -0.63 -20.04
C SER A 425 -16.13 -1.16 -20.48
N LEU A 426 -16.06 -2.45 -20.84
CA LEU A 426 -14.84 -3.13 -21.26
C LEU A 426 -14.92 -3.53 -22.74
N SER A 427 -14.06 -2.94 -23.57
CA SER A 427 -13.85 -3.34 -24.97
C SER A 427 -13.01 -4.62 -25.04
N VAL A 428 -13.68 -5.76 -24.87
CA VAL A 428 -13.05 -7.09 -24.92
C VAL A 428 -12.69 -7.50 -26.35
N THR A 429 -11.47 -7.98 -26.57
CA THR A 429 -11.00 -8.45 -27.88
C THR A 429 -11.78 -9.68 -28.35
N SER A 430 -12.29 -9.64 -29.59
CA SER A 430 -13.23 -10.64 -30.12
C SER A 430 -12.65 -12.05 -30.19
N GLY A 431 -13.24 -12.99 -29.44
CA GLY A 431 -12.91 -14.41 -29.51
C GLY A 431 -13.37 -15.23 -28.29
N ALA A 432 -13.41 -14.62 -27.11
CA ALA A 432 -13.91 -15.27 -25.90
C ALA A 432 -15.44 -15.44 -25.94
N SER A 433 -15.93 -16.68 -25.98
CA SER A 433 -17.37 -16.98 -25.88
C SER A 433 -17.95 -16.65 -24.51
N ASN A 434 -17.10 -16.66 -23.47
CA ASN A 434 -17.42 -16.27 -22.10
C ASN A 434 -16.42 -15.17 -21.70
N SER A 435 -16.82 -13.88 -21.79
CA SER A 435 -15.96 -12.78 -21.28
C SER A 435 -15.88 -12.78 -19.75
N TRP A 436 -16.90 -13.33 -19.09
CA TRP A 436 -16.96 -13.54 -17.65
C TRP A 436 -17.04 -15.03 -17.33
N ILE A 437 -16.41 -15.44 -16.23
CA ILE A 437 -16.49 -16.78 -15.65
C ILE A 437 -16.81 -16.59 -14.16
N CYS A 438 -17.84 -17.26 -13.64
CA CYS A 438 -18.21 -17.18 -12.23
C CYS A 438 -18.53 -18.56 -11.65
N SER A 439 -18.22 -18.75 -10.37
CA SER A 439 -18.59 -19.93 -9.60
C SER A 439 -18.57 -19.60 -8.11
N ASN A 440 -19.56 -20.05 -7.34
CA ASN A 440 -19.63 -19.86 -5.88
C ASN A 440 -19.42 -18.39 -5.42
N VAL A 441 -19.96 -17.43 -6.18
CA VAL A 441 -20.00 -16.00 -5.83
C VAL A 441 -21.45 -15.49 -5.86
N SER A 442 -21.72 -14.34 -5.26
CA SER A 442 -23.04 -13.70 -5.33
C SER A 442 -22.95 -12.17 -5.26
N GLY A 443 -23.83 -11.46 -5.97
CA GLY A 443 -23.72 -10.01 -6.04
C GLY A 443 -24.75 -9.28 -6.89
N PHE A 444 -24.41 -8.07 -7.28
CA PHE A 444 -25.26 -7.12 -8.02
C PHE A 444 -24.48 -6.53 -9.20
N SER A 445 -25.17 -6.24 -10.30
CA SER A 445 -24.56 -5.58 -11.45
C SER A 445 -25.52 -4.63 -12.16
N GLU A 446 -25.06 -3.41 -12.44
CA GLU A 446 -25.83 -2.32 -13.05
C GLU A 446 -25.01 -1.62 -14.12
N SER A 447 -25.53 -1.51 -15.35
CA SER A 447 -24.84 -0.87 -16.48
C SER A 447 -23.41 -1.41 -16.72
N VAL A 448 -23.27 -2.74 -16.78
CA VAL A 448 -21.98 -3.43 -17.02
C VAL A 448 -21.95 -4.08 -18.40
N VAL A 449 -20.94 -3.73 -19.20
CA VAL A 449 -20.70 -4.24 -20.56
C VAL A 449 -19.27 -4.79 -20.66
N PRO A 450 -19.05 -6.04 -21.12
CA PRO A 450 -20.06 -7.04 -21.47
C PRO A 450 -20.82 -7.54 -20.23
N GLN A 451 -22.02 -8.08 -20.44
CA GLN A 451 -22.93 -8.52 -19.38
C GLN A 451 -22.26 -9.57 -18.45
N PRO A 452 -22.28 -9.37 -17.11
CA PRO A 452 -21.76 -10.35 -16.15
C PRO A 452 -22.58 -11.64 -16.05
N CYS A 453 -22.05 -12.59 -15.28
CA CYS A 453 -22.74 -13.83 -14.92
C CYS A 453 -24.04 -13.57 -14.13
N SER A 454 -24.99 -14.50 -14.21
CA SER A 454 -26.23 -14.49 -13.41
C SER A 454 -25.99 -14.52 -11.89
N ASP A 455 -24.82 -14.97 -11.43
CA ASP A 455 -24.39 -14.93 -10.03
C ASP A 455 -24.35 -13.48 -9.48
N LEU A 456 -24.18 -12.49 -10.37
CA LEU A 456 -24.20 -11.06 -10.05
C LEU A 456 -25.52 -10.36 -10.43
N SER A 457 -26.63 -11.09 -10.58
CA SER A 457 -27.95 -10.51 -10.91
C SER A 457 -28.96 -10.61 -9.75
N SER A 458 -28.53 -10.38 -8.50
CA SER A 458 -29.47 -10.26 -7.38
C SER A 458 -30.30 -8.97 -7.46
N ASN A 459 -31.56 -9.01 -7.01
CA ASN A 459 -32.50 -7.88 -7.14
C ASN A 459 -32.38 -6.81 -6.04
N SER A 460 -31.22 -6.63 -5.39
CA SER A 460 -31.12 -5.77 -4.19
C SER A 460 -29.77 -5.02 -4.03
N SER A 461 -29.79 -3.75 -4.45
CA SER A 461 -28.73 -2.76 -4.18
C SER A 461 -28.50 -2.48 -2.69
N LEU A 462 -29.42 -2.88 -1.81
CA LEU A 462 -29.27 -2.74 -0.35
C LEU A 462 -28.05 -3.50 0.23
N SER A 463 -27.48 -4.42 -0.54
CA SER A 463 -26.22 -5.10 -0.20
C SER A 463 -24.96 -4.31 -0.60
N CYS A 464 -25.11 -3.23 -1.38
CA CYS A 464 -24.05 -2.43 -1.98
C CYS A 464 -23.97 -1.05 -1.33
N PHE A 465 -23.42 -0.99 -0.10
CA PHE A 465 -23.41 0.14 0.85
C PHE A 465 -22.80 1.49 0.39
N SER A 466 -22.45 1.63 -0.89
CA SER A 466 -21.82 2.81 -1.51
C SER A 466 -22.32 3.16 -2.92
N LEU A 467 -23.33 2.47 -3.45
CA LEU A 467 -24.00 2.86 -4.70
C LEU A 467 -25.08 3.92 -4.42
N GLU A 468 -25.39 4.79 -5.38
CA GLU A 468 -26.42 5.83 -5.21
C GLU A 468 -27.82 5.23 -4.94
N SER A 469 -28.07 4.05 -5.53
CA SER A 469 -29.26 3.21 -5.30
C SER A 469 -29.33 2.53 -3.92
N PHE A 470 -28.35 2.78 -3.04
CA PHE A 470 -28.42 2.53 -1.60
C PHE A 470 -28.93 3.77 -0.85
N ASN A 471 -28.33 4.95 -1.10
CA ASN A 471 -28.72 6.22 -0.47
C ASN A 471 -30.19 6.58 -0.76
N ALA A 472 -30.64 6.37 -2.01
CA ALA A 472 -32.02 6.61 -2.43
C ALA A 472 -33.08 5.70 -1.75
N LEU A 473 -32.67 4.76 -0.90
CA LEU A 473 -33.55 3.96 -0.03
C LEU A 473 -33.42 4.31 1.45
N VAL A 474 -32.39 5.06 1.85
CA VAL A 474 -32.22 5.61 3.21
C VAL A 474 -33.07 6.86 3.41
N ASP A 475 -33.21 7.70 2.38
CA ASP A 475 -34.04 8.93 2.38
C ASP A 475 -35.57 8.68 2.48
N PHE A 476 -36.01 7.45 2.76
CA PHE A 476 -37.42 7.02 2.78
C PHE A 476 -37.83 6.19 4.02
N GLN A 477 -37.08 6.28 5.14
CA GLN A 477 -37.47 5.69 6.44
C GLN A 477 -37.57 6.74 7.56
#